data_AF-A0A2U2X9T5-F1
#
_entry.id   AF-A0A2U2X9T5-F1
#
_cell.length_a   1.000
_cell.length_b   1.000
_cell.length_c   1.000
_cell.angle_alpha   90.00
_cell.angle_beta   90.00
_cell.angle_gamma   90.00
#
_symmetry.space_group_name_H-M   'P 1'
#
loop_
_entity.id
_entity.type
_entity.pdbx_description
1 polymer ?
#
loop_
_entity_poly.entity_id
_entity_poly.type
_entity_poly.pdbx_seq_one_letter_code
_entity_poly.pdbx_strand_id
1 'polypeptide(L)'
;MIDYVQVLNNNKAEALFYYQNNWEQLRIKAIEKGYIDSYQLLETQPTEETPYSFMLITTYKSKLQYHASEANFNMLIEASDGLKLMNEKQPGDFRKVILHNDAVKHLN
;
A
#
# COMPACT_ATOMS: atom_id res chain seq x y z
N MET A 1 6.20 7.97 -2.63
CA MET A 1 6.09 7.27 -1.33
C MET A 1 6.31 5.80 -1.58
N ILE A 2 7.14 5.15 -0.77
CA ILE A 2 7.37 3.69 -0.79
C ILE A 2 7.21 3.14 0.63
N ASP A 3 6.34 2.14 0.79
CA ASP A 3 6.25 1.32 1.99
C ASP A 3 6.93 -0.03 1.78
N TYR A 4 7.75 -0.45 2.73
CA TYR A 4 8.35 -1.78 2.78
C TYR A 4 7.60 -2.60 3.82
N VAL A 5 7.04 -3.73 3.39
CA VAL A 5 6.15 -4.54 4.20
C VAL A 5 6.77 -5.89 4.46
N GLN A 6 6.89 -6.21 5.75
CA GLN A 6 7.18 -7.55 6.23
C GLN A 6 5.87 -8.35 6.38
N VAL A 7 5.86 -9.56 5.84
CA VAL A 7 4.81 -10.55 6.13
C VAL A 7 5.15 -11.26 7.44
N LEU A 8 4.14 -11.43 8.31
CA LEU A 8 4.27 -12.06 9.61
C LEU A 8 3.67 -13.46 9.59
N ASN A 9 4.22 -14.36 10.43
CA ASN A 9 3.61 -15.64 10.78
C ASN A 9 3.20 -16.52 9.57
N ASN A 10 4.01 -16.51 8.50
CA ASN A 10 3.75 -17.24 7.25
C ASN A 10 2.41 -16.90 6.56
N ASN A 11 1.84 -15.72 6.80
CA ASN A 11 0.54 -15.29 6.27
C ASN A 11 0.64 -14.58 4.90
N LYS A 12 1.51 -15.05 4.01
CA LYS A 12 1.77 -14.38 2.71
C LYS A 12 0.53 -14.28 1.84
N ALA A 13 -0.29 -15.35 1.80
CA ALA A 13 -1.54 -15.36 1.03
C ALA A 13 -2.53 -14.29 1.52
N GLU A 14 -2.72 -14.19 2.84
CA GLU A 14 -3.58 -13.16 3.45
C GLU A 14 -3.05 -11.75 3.14
N ALA A 15 -1.75 -11.54 3.29
CA ALA A 15 -1.13 -10.24 3.02
C ALA A 15 -1.30 -9.83 1.55
N LEU A 16 -1.05 -10.74 0.61
CA LEU A 16 -1.23 -10.48 -0.82
C LEU A 16 -2.69 -10.16 -1.14
N PHE A 17 -3.63 -10.97 -0.64
CA PHE A 17 -5.06 -10.73 -0.82
C PHE A 17 -5.47 -9.37 -0.28
N TYR A 18 -5.02 -9.01 0.93
CA TYR A 18 -5.28 -7.71 1.52
C TYR A 18 -4.79 -6.57 0.64
N TYR A 19 -3.57 -6.64 0.09
CA TYR A 19 -3.03 -5.57 -0.75
C TYR A 19 -3.76 -5.47 -2.09
N GLN A 20 -4.10 -6.59 -2.73
CA GLN A 20 -4.82 -6.59 -4.01
C GLN A 20 -6.28 -6.12 -3.89
N ASN A 21 -6.95 -6.49 -2.79
CA ASN A 21 -8.40 -6.27 -2.63
C ASN A 21 -8.74 -5.00 -1.85
N ASN A 22 -7.78 -4.39 -1.15
CA ASN A 22 -7.99 -3.15 -0.40
C ASN A 22 -7.07 -2.05 -0.87
N TRP A 23 -5.75 -2.23 -0.70
CA TRP A 23 -4.78 -1.17 -0.98
C TRP A 23 -4.81 -0.76 -2.46
N GLU A 24 -4.71 -1.74 -3.36
CA GLU A 24 -4.69 -1.54 -4.82
C GLU A 24 -6.01 -0.97 -5.33
N GLN A 25 -7.15 -1.47 -4.85
CA GLN A 25 -8.47 -0.97 -5.25
C GLN A 25 -8.65 0.52 -4.91
N LEU A 26 -8.12 0.98 -3.78
CA LEU A 26 -8.11 2.40 -3.45
C LEU A 26 -7.22 3.21 -4.40
N ARG A 27 -6.09 2.65 -4.87
CA ARG A 27 -5.19 3.35 -5.80
C ARG A 27 -5.76 3.42 -7.21
N ILE A 28 -6.47 2.38 -7.66
CA ILE A 28 -7.23 2.42 -8.92
C ILE A 28 -8.21 3.60 -8.90
N LYS A 29 -9.03 3.71 -7.85
CA LYS A 29 -9.95 4.86 -7.68
C LYS A 29 -9.22 6.20 -7.54
N ALA A 30 -8.06 6.22 -6.88
CA ALA A 30 -7.26 7.43 -6.73
C ALA A 30 -6.68 7.92 -8.07
N ILE A 31 -6.31 7.02 -8.99
CA ILE A 31 -5.93 7.38 -10.37
C ILE A 31 -7.13 7.97 -11.11
N GLU A 32 -8.29 7.32 -11.05
CA GLU A 32 -9.53 7.80 -11.71
C GLU A 32 -9.92 9.20 -11.26
N LYS A 33 -9.73 9.52 -9.97
CA LYS A 33 -9.99 10.85 -9.39
C LYS A 33 -8.83 11.84 -9.55
N GLY A 34 -7.70 11.43 -10.14
CA GLY A 34 -6.52 12.27 -10.30
C GLY A 34 -5.83 12.66 -8.99
N TYR A 35 -5.99 11.86 -7.93
CA TYR A 35 -5.34 12.07 -6.63
C TYR A 35 -3.88 11.62 -6.63
N ILE A 36 -3.56 10.61 -7.43
CA ILE A 36 -2.21 10.08 -7.61
C ILE A 36 -1.88 10.00 -9.10
N ASP A 37 -0.60 9.82 -9.42
CA ASP A 37 -0.12 9.59 -10.78
C ASP A 37 -0.15 8.09 -11.12
N SER A 38 0.47 7.28 -10.27
CA SER A 38 0.60 5.84 -10.48
C SER A 38 0.81 5.11 -9.16
N TYR A 39 0.73 3.77 -9.20
CA TYR A 39 1.03 2.90 -8.08
C TYR A 39 1.71 1.62 -8.57
N GLN A 40 2.46 0.96 -7.68
CA GLN A 40 3.03 -0.37 -7.93
C GLN A 40 2.95 -1.20 -6.65
N LEU A 41 2.55 -2.46 -6.78
CA LEU A 41 2.69 -3.49 -5.76
C LEU A 41 3.76 -4.46 -6.25
N LEU A 42 4.91 -4.49 -5.59
CA LEU A 42 6.03 -5.36 -5.93
C LEU A 42 6.20 -6.43 -4.86
N GLU A 43 6.51 -7.65 -5.26
CA GLU A 43 6.87 -8.75 -4.38
C GLU A 43 8.39 -8.96 -4.37
N THR A 44 8.94 -9.25 -3.20
CA THR A 44 10.36 -9.52 -2.98
C THR A 44 10.56 -10.82 -2.20
N GLN A 45 11.75 -11.40 -2.31
CA GLN A 45 12.16 -12.50 -1.44
C GLN A 45 12.83 -11.90 -0.19
N PRO A 46 12.24 -12.07 1.01
CA PRO A 46 12.81 -11.50 2.23
C PRO A 46 14.13 -12.18 2.59
N THR A 47 15.09 -11.39 3.06
CA THR A 47 16.37 -11.87 3.60
C THR A 47 16.57 -11.33 5.02
N GLU A 48 17.66 -11.72 5.69
CA GLU A 48 18.01 -11.15 7.00
C GLU A 48 18.26 -9.63 6.92
N GLU A 49 18.88 -9.15 5.84
CA GLU A 49 19.17 -7.72 5.62
C GLU A 49 17.94 -6.94 5.12
N THR A 50 17.08 -7.60 4.35
CA THR A 50 15.88 -7.02 3.75
C THR A 50 14.64 -7.84 4.13
N PRO A 51 14.13 -7.72 5.37
CA PRO A 51 13.06 -8.59 5.87
C PRO A 51 11.67 -8.16 5.40
N TYR A 52 11.56 -7.55 4.21
CA TYR A 52 10.28 -7.19 3.58
C TYR A 52 9.96 -8.15 2.41
N SER A 53 8.69 -8.49 2.28
CA SER A 53 8.15 -9.33 1.21
C SER A 53 7.39 -8.53 0.15
N PHE A 54 6.96 -7.31 0.48
CA PHE A 54 6.32 -6.42 -0.48
C PHE A 54 6.88 -5.00 -0.41
N MET A 55 6.88 -4.32 -1.56
CA MET A 55 7.07 -2.89 -1.67
C MET A 55 5.81 -2.26 -2.29
N LEU A 56 5.26 -1.26 -1.62
CA LEU A 56 4.09 -0.52 -2.08
C LEU A 56 4.54 0.86 -2.52
N ILE A 57 4.38 1.17 -3.79
CA ILE A 57 4.81 2.44 -4.36
C ILE A 57 3.57 3.26 -4.71
N THR A 58 3.53 4.52 -4.29
CA THR A 58 2.54 5.49 -4.75
C THR A 58 3.26 6.75 -5.20
N THR A 59 3.00 7.12 -6.45
CA THR A 59 3.62 8.26 -7.12
C THR A 59 2.59 9.38 -7.26
N TYR A 60 2.99 10.60 -6.91
CA TYR A 60 2.15 11.80 -6.98
C TYR A 60 2.73 12.76 -8.02
N LYS A 61 1.87 13.45 -8.78
CA LYS A 61 2.30 14.45 -9.79
C LYS A 61 2.88 15.70 -9.16
N SER A 62 2.51 16.00 -7.92
CA SER A 62 2.95 17.20 -7.22
C SER A 62 2.97 17.05 -5.70
N LYS A 63 3.69 17.95 -5.02
CA LYS A 63 3.66 18.06 -3.56
C LYS A 63 2.25 18.37 -3.02
N LEU A 64 1.45 19.12 -3.78
CA LEU A 64 0.08 19.44 -3.38
C LEU A 64 -0.78 18.17 -3.27
N GLN A 65 -0.69 17.29 -4.26
CA GLN A 65 -1.39 15.99 -4.20
C GLN A 65 -0.89 15.13 -3.04
N TYR A 66 0.42 15.11 -2.82
CA TYR A 66 1.01 14.38 -1.69
C TYR A 66 0.48 14.88 -0.35
N HIS A 67 0.44 16.18 -0.11
CA HIS A 67 -0.08 16.76 1.13
C HIS A 67 -1.59 16.55 1.31
N ALA A 68 -2.35 16.42 0.22
CA ALA A 68 -3.76 16.10 0.26
C ALA A 68 -4.05 14.59 0.37
N SER A 69 -3.03 13.73 0.34
CA SER A 69 -3.19 12.28 0.21
C SER A 69 -4.04 11.66 1.31
N GLU A 70 -3.79 12.01 2.57
CA GLU A 70 -4.54 11.48 3.72
C GLU A 70 -6.03 11.76 3.60
N ALA A 71 -6.41 13.03 3.39
CA ALA A 71 -7.80 13.42 3.22
C ALA A 71 -8.44 12.73 2.00
N ASN A 72 -7.71 12.66 0.89
CA ASN A 72 -8.17 12.00 -0.34
C ASN A 72 -8.44 10.50 -0.14
N PHE A 73 -7.51 9.79 0.52
CA PHE A 73 -7.67 8.36 0.78
C PHE A 73 -8.75 8.09 1.85
N ASN A 74 -8.92 8.96 2.84
CA ASN A 74 -10.01 8.83 3.81
C ASN A 74 -11.38 8.87 3.12
N MET A 75 -11.60 9.82 2.19
CA MET A 75 -12.83 9.86 1.40
C MET A 75 -13.05 8.58 0.58
N LEU A 76 -11.98 8.01 0.02
CA LEU A 76 -12.07 6.77 -0.76
C LEU A 76 -12.40 5.55 0.13
N ILE A 77 -11.88 5.52 1.36
CA ILE A 77 -12.14 4.47 2.34
C ILE A 77 -13.60 4.57 2.83
N GLU A 78 -14.08 5.76 3.17
CA GLU A 78 -15.47 5.99 3.57
C GLU A 78 -16.47 5.60 2.48
N ALA A 79 -16.10 5.76 1.21
CA ALA A 79 -16.90 5.35 0.06
C ALA A 79 -16.67 3.88 -0.38
N SER A 80 -15.92 3.08 0.40
CA SER A 80 -15.66 1.68 0.08
C SER A 80 -16.61 0.74 0.81
N ASP A 81 -16.76 -0.50 0.31
CA ASP A 81 -17.56 -1.55 0.94
C ASP A 81 -16.91 -2.16 2.20
N GLY A 82 -15.93 -1.47 2.78
CA GLY A 82 -15.18 -1.91 3.93
C GLY A 82 -13.97 -2.80 3.61
N LEU A 83 -13.34 -3.30 4.67
CA LEU A 83 -12.10 -4.08 4.60
C LEU A 83 -12.36 -5.54 4.21
N LYS A 84 -11.65 -6.01 3.18
CA LYS A 84 -11.70 -7.39 2.69
C LYS A 84 -10.52 -8.19 3.24
N LEU A 85 -10.82 -9.30 3.93
CA LEU A 85 -9.85 -10.23 4.51
C LEU A 85 -10.19 -11.65 4.05
N MET A 86 -9.22 -12.55 3.92
CA MET A 86 -9.54 -13.96 3.60
C MET A 86 -10.01 -14.73 4.83
N ASN A 87 -9.70 -14.23 6.02
CA ASN A 87 -10.06 -14.82 7.31
C ASN A 87 -10.23 -13.72 8.38
N GLU A 88 -10.33 -14.10 9.65
CA GLU A 88 -10.61 -13.19 10.76
C GLU A 88 -9.37 -12.44 11.29
N LYS A 89 -8.17 -12.74 10.78
CA LYS A 89 -6.93 -12.08 11.19
C LYS A 89 -6.96 -10.60 10.81
N GLN A 90 -6.59 -9.75 11.76
CA GLN A 90 -6.50 -8.32 11.50
C GLN A 90 -5.18 -7.98 10.81
N PRO A 91 -5.07 -6.84 10.10
CA PRO A 91 -3.86 -6.48 9.37
C PRO A 91 -2.56 -6.56 10.18
N GLY A 92 -2.60 -6.24 11.48
CA GLY A 92 -1.43 -6.35 12.36
C GLY A 92 -0.93 -7.79 12.59
N ASP A 93 -1.76 -8.81 12.37
CA ASP A 93 -1.42 -10.22 12.62
C ASP A 93 -0.62 -10.86 11.48
N PHE A 94 -0.72 -10.27 10.28
CA PHE A 94 -0.13 -10.82 9.06
C PHE A 94 0.80 -9.87 8.32
N ARG A 95 0.76 -8.56 8.60
CA ARG A 95 1.68 -7.61 7.98
C ARG A 95 2.19 -6.54 8.94
N LYS A 96 3.38 -6.04 8.65
CA LYS A 96 3.98 -4.88 9.31
C LYS A 96 4.69 -4.01 8.28
N VAL A 97 4.39 -2.72 8.27
CA VAL A 97 5.22 -1.75 7.54
C VAL A 97 6.48 -1.53 8.37
N ILE A 98 7.64 -1.87 7.83
CA ILE A 98 8.92 -1.79 8.54
C ILE A 98 9.73 -0.54 8.15
N LEU A 99 9.43 0.05 6.99
CA LEU A 99 9.99 1.31 6.55
C LEU A 99 8.96 2.05 5.70
N HIS A 100 8.80 3.34 5.99
CA HIS A 100 8.01 4.30 5.22
C HIS A 100 8.98 5.33 4.64
N ASN A 101 8.96 5.52 3.32
CA ASN A 101 9.85 6.45 2.64
C ASN A 101 9.07 7.43 1.75
N ASP A 102 9.03 8.68 2.19
CA ASP A 102 8.35 9.78 1.50
C ASP A 102 9.26 10.56 0.56
N ALA A 103 10.57 10.52 0.80
CA ALA A 103 11.58 11.24 0.06
C ALA A 103 11.98 10.52 -1.24
N VAL A 104 10.99 10.10 -2.02
CA VAL A 104 11.17 9.32 -3.25
C VAL A 104 10.97 10.23 -4.45
N LYS A 105 12.02 10.37 -5.27
CA LYS A 105 11.96 11.04 -6.56
C LYS A 105 12.12 9.98 -7.65
N HIS A 106 11.12 9.84 -8.51
CA HIS A 106 11.28 9.06 -9.73
C HIS A 106 12.25 9.79 -10.65
N LEU A 107 13.37 9.14 -10.95
CA LEU A 107 14.28 9.57 -11.99
C LEU A 107 13.82 8.83 -13.25
N ASN A 108 12.94 9.49 -14.00
CA ASN A 108 12.40 9.12 -15.33
C ASN A 108 11.09 8.32 -15.32
#